data_AF-A0A821KAC2-F1
#
_entry.id   AF-A0A821KAC2-F1
#
_cell.length_a   1.000
_cell.length_b   1.000
_cell.length_c   1.000
_cell.angle_alpha   90.00
_cell.angle_beta   90.00
_cell.angle_gamma   90.00
#
_symmetry.space_group_name_H-M   'P 1'
#
loop_
_entity.id
_entity.type
_entity.pdbx_description
1 polymer ?
#
loop_
_entity_poly.entity_id
_entity_poly.type
_entity_poly.pdbx_seq_one_letter_code
_entity_poly.pdbx_strand_id
1 'polypeptide(L)'
;KLCFQELQRSSNSPLIMAISGSKGSNINISQMVACVGQQAISGSRVPNGFEDRSLLHFEKDSKIPAAEGFVENSFYSGLTPTEFFFHTMGGREGLVDTAVKTAETGYMQRRLVKCLEDLCCQYDMTIRTSTNDIVQFTYGSDSLDPIFLEGKNQPVDYERIYQRARAKYRYDDEHPLYGSEMNNFVCQQLQQNEYSIMDEEYKKHIIKFIEKVSSNVDAIRTKHHINDGSISNIEEDEQELKSNSNQKRISIVTTNRSNKKQRSIPNVLYEIERCTKSQLLEFLQLCKYKYGRARLEPGTAIGALCAQSIGEPATQMKLKSLYFLSY
;
A
#
# COMPACT_ATOMS: atom_id res chain seq x y z
N LYS A 1 -4.01 -23.58 -16.57
CA LYS A 1 -3.64 -22.44 -17.46
C LYS A 1 -4.13 -22.63 -18.90
N LEU A 2 -4.09 -23.85 -19.45
CA LEU A 2 -4.62 -24.19 -20.78
C LEU A 2 -6.06 -23.69 -21.03
N CYS A 3 -7.00 -23.98 -20.14
CA CYS A 3 -8.39 -23.52 -20.26
C CYS A 3 -8.53 -22.00 -20.53
N PHE A 4 -7.74 -21.15 -19.87
CA PHE A 4 -7.79 -19.70 -20.08
C PHE A 4 -7.18 -19.20 -21.39
N GLN A 5 -6.35 -20.02 -22.03
CA GLN A 5 -5.77 -19.69 -23.34
C GLN A 5 -6.78 -19.92 -24.46
N GLU A 6 -7.68 -20.88 -24.29
CA GLU A 6 -8.70 -21.26 -25.29
C GLU A 6 -10.01 -20.47 -25.16
N LEU A 7 -10.31 -19.94 -23.97
CA LEU A 7 -11.49 -19.11 -23.76
C LEU A 7 -11.39 -17.75 -24.48
N GLN A 8 -12.43 -17.39 -25.22
CA GLN A 8 -12.52 -16.10 -25.90
C GLN A 8 -12.54 -14.93 -24.91
N ARG A 9 -11.55 -14.04 -24.99
CA ARG A 9 -11.36 -12.96 -24.01
C ARG A 9 -12.41 -11.85 -24.05
N SER A 10 -12.95 -11.55 -25.23
CA SER A 10 -13.82 -10.38 -25.45
C SER A 10 -15.31 -10.65 -25.22
N SER A 11 -15.76 -11.90 -25.34
CA SER A 11 -17.20 -12.25 -25.32
C SER A 11 -17.61 -13.09 -24.10
N ASN A 12 -16.67 -13.81 -23.49
CA ASN A 12 -16.99 -14.78 -22.44
C ASN A 12 -17.39 -14.08 -21.12
N SER A 13 -18.67 -14.11 -20.77
CA SER A 13 -19.20 -13.38 -19.60
C SER A 13 -18.60 -13.85 -18.26
N PRO A 14 -18.46 -15.16 -17.96
CA PRO A 14 -17.71 -15.64 -16.79
C PRO A 14 -16.30 -15.08 -16.67
N LEU A 15 -15.57 -14.98 -17.78
CA LEU A 15 -14.21 -14.44 -17.79
C LEU A 15 -14.20 -12.93 -17.54
N ILE A 16 -15.14 -12.18 -18.13
CA ILE A 16 -15.30 -10.74 -17.90
C ILE A 16 -15.64 -10.48 -16.42
N MET A 17 -16.50 -11.29 -15.81
CA MET A 17 -16.85 -11.17 -14.39
C MET A 17 -15.64 -11.43 -13.48
N ALA A 18 -14.82 -12.44 -13.80
CA ALA A 18 -13.60 -12.72 -13.04
C ALA A 18 -12.53 -11.63 -13.23
N ILE A 19 -12.33 -11.11 -14.45
CA ILE A 19 -11.37 -10.03 -14.73
C ILE A 19 -11.79 -8.73 -14.06
N SER A 20 -13.08 -8.41 -14.09
CA SER A 20 -13.63 -7.23 -13.40
C SER A 20 -13.64 -7.35 -11.88
N GLY A 21 -13.44 -8.56 -11.33
CA GLY A 21 -13.55 -8.82 -9.90
C GLY A 21 -14.97 -8.70 -9.35
N SER A 22 -15.99 -8.67 -10.21
CA SER A 22 -17.39 -8.49 -9.81
C SER A 22 -17.95 -9.72 -9.10
N LYS A 23 -17.84 -10.89 -9.72
CA LYS A 23 -18.26 -12.16 -9.13
C LYS A 23 -17.49 -13.33 -9.73
N GLY A 24 -17.10 -14.24 -8.86
CA GLY A 24 -16.38 -15.45 -9.24
C GLY A 24 -14.88 -15.21 -9.36
N SER A 25 -14.15 -16.31 -9.45
CA SER A 25 -12.69 -16.32 -9.55
C SER A 25 -12.27 -17.19 -10.73
N ASN A 26 -11.01 -17.08 -11.14
CA ASN A 26 -10.42 -17.99 -12.11
C ASN A 26 -10.50 -19.46 -11.64
N ILE A 27 -10.47 -19.72 -10.33
CA ILE A 27 -10.66 -21.08 -9.82
C ILE A 27 -12.06 -21.59 -10.15
N ASN A 28 -13.10 -20.77 -9.92
CA ASN A 28 -14.48 -21.17 -10.20
C ASN A 28 -14.70 -21.50 -11.69
N ILE A 29 -14.13 -20.70 -12.59
CA ILE A 29 -14.19 -20.97 -14.05
C ILE A 29 -13.49 -22.28 -14.38
N SER A 30 -12.32 -22.52 -13.79
CA SER A 30 -11.56 -23.76 -14.00
C SER A 30 -12.34 -24.98 -13.51
N GLN A 31 -13.04 -24.87 -12.38
CA GLN A 31 -13.87 -25.95 -11.82
C GLN A 31 -15.09 -26.26 -12.69
N MET A 32 -15.69 -25.23 -13.29
CA MET A 32 -16.84 -25.43 -14.18
C MET A 32 -16.47 -26.05 -15.52
N VAL A 33 -15.33 -25.67 -16.10
CA VAL A 33 -14.97 -26.04 -17.48
C VAL A 33 -13.95 -27.19 -17.54
N ALA A 34 -12.89 -27.14 -16.72
CA ALA A 34 -11.75 -28.06 -16.84
C ALA A 34 -11.85 -29.25 -15.87
N CYS A 35 -11.66 -29.03 -14.57
CA CYS A 35 -11.76 -30.07 -13.54
C CYS A 35 -12.03 -29.44 -12.18
N VAL A 36 -12.80 -30.13 -11.33
CA VAL A 36 -13.10 -29.65 -9.98
C VAL A 36 -11.89 -29.74 -9.05
N GLY A 37 -11.12 -30.84 -9.15
CA GLY A 37 -9.89 -31.06 -8.39
C GLY A 37 -10.09 -31.82 -7.07
N GLN A 38 -9.05 -31.83 -6.24
CA GLN A 38 -9.04 -32.57 -4.96
C GLN A 38 -10.02 -31.97 -3.95
N GLN A 39 -10.91 -32.81 -3.42
CA GLN A 39 -11.72 -32.48 -2.25
C GLN A 39 -10.90 -32.77 -0.99
N ALA A 40 -10.58 -31.71 -0.24
CA ALA A 40 -9.89 -31.83 1.03
C ALA A 40 -10.89 -31.63 2.17
N ILE A 41 -10.84 -32.51 3.17
CA ILE A 41 -11.66 -32.42 4.39
C ILE A 41 -10.71 -32.15 5.54
N SER A 42 -10.92 -31.05 6.25
CA SER A 42 -10.12 -30.63 7.40
C SER A 42 -8.60 -30.58 7.13
N GLY A 43 -8.20 -30.25 5.91
CA GLY A 43 -6.80 -30.12 5.48
C GLY A 43 -6.13 -31.39 4.98
N SER A 44 -6.83 -32.52 5.03
CA SER A 44 -6.35 -33.82 4.55
C SER A 44 -7.19 -34.31 3.37
N ARG A 45 -6.73 -35.38 2.70
CA ARG A 45 -7.56 -36.14 1.75
C ARG A 45 -8.75 -36.77 2.49
N VAL A 46 -9.73 -37.25 1.75
CA VAL A 46 -10.95 -37.83 2.34
C VAL A 46 -10.55 -39.00 3.27
N PRO A 47 -10.95 -38.98 4.55
CA PRO A 47 -10.60 -40.06 5.48
C PRO A 47 -11.36 -41.35 5.16
N ASN A 48 -10.84 -42.47 5.65
CA ASN A 48 -11.51 -43.76 5.53
C ASN A 48 -12.79 -43.78 6.38
N GLY A 49 -13.95 -43.85 5.72
CA GLY A 49 -15.25 -44.00 6.37
C GLY A 49 -15.61 -45.45 6.69
N PHE A 50 -14.92 -46.42 6.09
CA PHE A 50 -15.06 -47.86 6.32
C PHE A 50 -13.70 -48.46 6.71
N GLU A 51 -13.70 -49.74 7.09
CA GLU A 51 -12.48 -50.51 7.36
C GLU A 51 -11.54 -50.46 6.15
N ASP A 52 -10.40 -49.76 6.33
CA ASP A 52 -9.32 -49.56 5.36
C ASP A 52 -9.71 -48.99 3.99
N ARG A 53 -10.84 -48.27 3.90
CA ARG A 53 -11.26 -47.59 2.65
C ARG A 53 -12.24 -46.45 2.87
N SER A 54 -12.34 -45.57 1.89
CA SER A 54 -13.28 -44.45 1.88
C SER A 54 -14.72 -44.87 1.56
N LEU A 55 -14.92 -45.71 0.54
CA LEU A 55 -16.22 -46.22 0.08
C LEU A 55 -16.14 -47.72 -0.25
N LEU A 56 -17.28 -48.41 -0.12
CA LEU A 56 -17.45 -49.83 -0.48
C LEU A 56 -17.12 -50.16 -1.94
N HIS A 57 -17.17 -49.15 -2.83
CA HIS A 57 -16.86 -49.28 -4.26
C HIS A 57 -15.37 -49.38 -4.57
N PHE A 58 -14.50 -49.10 -3.59
CA PHE A 58 -13.06 -49.21 -3.75
C PHE A 58 -12.52 -50.42 -2.98
N GLU A 59 -11.41 -50.95 -3.48
CA GLU A 59 -10.66 -52.01 -2.81
C GLU A 59 -10.08 -51.52 -1.49
N LYS A 60 -9.91 -52.44 -0.54
CA LYS A 60 -9.24 -52.16 0.74
C LYS A 60 -7.81 -51.67 0.49
N ASP A 61 -7.36 -50.72 1.31
CA ASP A 61 -6.03 -50.09 1.25
C ASP A 61 -5.70 -49.34 -0.07
N SER A 62 -6.70 -49.10 -0.92
CA SER A 62 -6.47 -48.42 -2.20
C SER A 62 -6.27 -46.91 -2.02
N LYS A 63 -5.09 -46.40 -2.40
CA LYS A 63 -4.71 -44.98 -2.29
C LYS A 63 -4.82 -44.19 -3.60
N ILE A 64 -5.52 -44.75 -4.59
CA ILE A 64 -5.71 -44.12 -5.89
C ILE A 64 -6.38 -42.74 -5.75
N PRO A 65 -6.11 -41.77 -6.65
CA PRO A 65 -6.69 -40.42 -6.53
C PRO A 65 -8.22 -40.43 -6.41
N ALA A 66 -8.90 -41.26 -7.22
CA ALA A 66 -10.36 -41.38 -7.21
C ALA A 66 -10.91 -41.94 -5.89
N ALA A 67 -10.18 -42.83 -5.21
CA ALA A 67 -10.60 -43.41 -3.92
C ALA A 67 -10.49 -42.40 -2.77
N GLU A 68 -9.71 -41.34 -2.93
CA GLU A 68 -9.36 -40.42 -1.85
C GLU A 68 -9.84 -38.99 -2.15
N GLY A 69 -10.87 -38.87 -2.97
CA GLY A 69 -11.59 -37.61 -3.19
C GLY A 69 -11.04 -36.71 -4.29
N PHE A 70 -10.24 -37.22 -5.22
CA PHE A 70 -9.93 -36.48 -6.45
C PHE A 70 -11.10 -36.54 -7.42
N VAL A 71 -11.61 -35.36 -7.82
CA VAL A 71 -12.69 -35.22 -8.80
C VAL A 71 -12.08 -34.75 -10.12
N GLU A 72 -12.09 -35.64 -11.11
CA GLU A 72 -11.52 -35.37 -12.43
C GLU A 72 -12.52 -34.60 -13.29
N ASN A 73 -13.80 -34.95 -13.21
CA ASN A 73 -14.85 -34.34 -14.01
C ASN A 73 -15.08 -32.86 -13.64
N SER A 74 -15.51 -32.08 -14.63
CA SER A 74 -15.95 -30.69 -14.44
C SER A 74 -17.46 -30.62 -14.16
N PHE A 75 -17.95 -29.49 -13.66
CA PHE A 75 -19.39 -29.31 -13.49
C PHE A 75 -20.15 -29.30 -14.83
N TYR A 76 -19.48 -28.97 -15.93
CA TYR A 76 -20.06 -29.07 -17.27
C TYR A 76 -20.24 -30.52 -17.72
N SER A 77 -19.23 -31.37 -17.51
CA SER A 77 -19.28 -32.80 -17.88
C SER A 77 -20.22 -33.61 -16.97
N GLY A 78 -20.39 -33.17 -15.72
CA GLY A 78 -21.18 -33.86 -14.70
C GLY A 78 -20.34 -34.80 -13.84
N LEU A 79 -20.72 -34.95 -12.57
CA LEU A 79 -19.98 -35.74 -11.59
C LEU A 79 -20.48 -37.18 -11.55
N THR A 80 -19.56 -38.14 -11.40
CA THR A 80 -19.93 -39.54 -11.10
C THR A 80 -20.49 -39.65 -9.67
N PRO A 81 -21.24 -40.73 -9.33
CA PRO A 81 -21.83 -40.86 -7.99
C PRO A 81 -20.81 -40.80 -6.83
N THR A 82 -19.62 -41.38 -6.99
CA THR A 82 -18.55 -41.35 -5.98
C THR A 82 -17.92 -39.96 -5.86
N GLU A 83 -17.65 -39.29 -6.99
CA GLU A 83 -17.17 -37.90 -7.01
C GLU A 83 -18.18 -36.92 -6.41
N PHE A 84 -19.46 -37.08 -6.73
CA PHE A 84 -20.54 -36.28 -6.16
C PHE A 84 -20.58 -36.43 -4.64
N PHE A 85 -20.45 -37.67 -4.14
CA PHE A 85 -20.40 -37.93 -2.70
C PHE A 85 -19.22 -37.22 -2.03
N PHE A 86 -18.00 -37.35 -2.55
CA PHE A 86 -16.84 -36.64 -2.00
C PHE A 86 -16.95 -35.12 -2.10
N HIS A 87 -17.54 -34.60 -3.18
CA HIS A 87 -17.81 -33.17 -3.32
C HIS A 87 -18.81 -32.67 -2.27
N THR A 88 -19.88 -33.43 -2.02
CA THR A 88 -20.87 -33.07 -0.98
C THR A 88 -20.30 -33.09 0.42
N MET A 89 -19.33 -33.97 0.72
CA MET A 89 -18.61 -33.97 1.99
C MET A 89 -17.85 -32.65 2.21
N GLY A 90 -17.06 -32.22 1.23
CA GLY A 90 -16.34 -30.93 1.30
C GLY A 90 -17.29 -29.73 1.36
N GLY A 91 -18.41 -29.77 0.62
CA GLY A 91 -19.44 -28.74 0.67
C GLY A 91 -20.10 -28.62 2.06
N ARG A 92 -20.39 -29.75 2.71
CA ARG A 92 -21.00 -29.78 4.05
C ARG A 92 -20.06 -29.21 5.12
N GLU A 93 -18.75 -29.49 5.04
CA GLU A 93 -17.77 -28.90 5.97
C GLU A 93 -17.84 -27.38 5.95
N GLY A 94 -17.86 -26.76 4.76
CA GLY A 94 -17.95 -25.29 4.64
C GLY A 94 -19.26 -24.70 5.19
N LEU A 95 -20.39 -25.41 5.03
CA LEU A 95 -21.67 -24.98 5.60
C LEU A 95 -21.69 -25.07 7.13
N VAL A 96 -21.16 -26.16 7.68
CA VAL A 96 -21.07 -26.36 9.13
C VAL A 96 -20.09 -25.36 9.76
N ASP A 97 -18.95 -25.11 9.12
CA ASP A 97 -17.96 -24.12 9.55
C ASP A 97 -18.57 -22.73 9.71
N THR A 98 -19.42 -22.34 8.75
CA THR A 98 -20.14 -21.05 8.80
C THR A 98 -21.09 -20.98 10.00
N ALA A 99 -21.83 -22.06 10.29
CA ALA A 99 -22.79 -22.10 11.38
C ALA A 99 -22.13 -22.08 12.77
N VAL A 100 -21.04 -22.83 12.96
CA VAL A 100 -20.34 -22.90 14.25
C VAL A 100 -19.63 -21.58 14.58
N LYS A 101 -19.03 -20.94 13.58
CA LYS A 101 -18.24 -19.72 13.79
C LYS A 101 -19.03 -18.53 14.24
N THR A 102 -20.27 -18.39 13.80
CA THR A 102 -21.10 -17.24 14.18
C THR A 102 -21.26 -17.18 15.71
N ALA A 103 -21.40 -18.33 16.37
CA ALA A 103 -21.52 -18.38 17.82
C ALA A 103 -20.21 -18.00 18.53
N GLU A 104 -19.08 -18.58 18.12
CA GLU A 104 -17.78 -18.34 18.76
C GLU A 104 -17.29 -16.90 18.57
N THR A 105 -17.34 -16.41 17.34
CA THR A 105 -16.86 -15.05 16.98
C THR A 105 -17.75 -13.98 17.60
N GLY A 106 -19.07 -14.18 17.64
CA GLY A 106 -20.00 -13.27 18.31
C GLY A 106 -19.77 -13.20 19.82
N TYR A 107 -19.50 -14.34 20.47
CA TYR A 107 -19.16 -14.36 21.89
C TYR A 107 -17.83 -13.66 22.18
N MET A 108 -16.81 -13.89 21.35
CA MET A 108 -15.53 -13.20 21.43
C MET A 108 -15.70 -11.68 21.29
N GLN A 109 -16.42 -11.21 20.27
CA GLN A 109 -16.68 -9.80 20.05
C GLN A 109 -17.43 -9.18 21.24
N ARG A 110 -18.45 -9.86 21.78
CA ARG A 110 -19.18 -9.40 22.97
C ARG A 110 -18.24 -9.20 24.17
N ARG A 111 -17.32 -10.15 24.41
CA ARG A 111 -16.33 -10.03 25.50
C ARG A 111 -15.39 -8.86 25.28
N LEU A 112 -14.88 -8.67 24.05
CA LEU A 112 -14.01 -7.55 23.71
C LEU A 112 -14.71 -6.20 23.93
N VAL A 113 -15.95 -6.06 23.47
CA VAL A 113 -16.74 -4.82 23.66
C VAL A 113 -16.92 -4.55 25.15
N LYS A 114 -17.28 -5.55 25.95
CA LYS A 114 -17.46 -5.36 27.40
C LYS A 114 -16.18 -5.02 28.15
N CYS A 115 -15.02 -5.44 27.68
CA CYS A 115 -13.75 -5.04 28.29
C CYS A 115 -13.28 -3.64 27.87
N LEU A 116 -13.69 -3.17 26.68
CA LEU A 116 -13.12 -1.96 26.07
C LEU A 116 -14.11 -0.79 25.99
N GLU A 117 -15.41 -0.98 26.24
CA GLU A 117 -16.44 0.07 26.07
C GLU A 117 -16.18 1.35 26.88
N ASP A 118 -15.48 1.24 28.00
CA ASP A 118 -15.16 2.36 28.90
C ASP A 118 -13.97 3.23 28.44
N LEU A 119 -13.22 2.81 27.42
CA LEU A 119 -12.03 3.55 26.96
C LEU A 119 -12.40 4.71 26.04
N CYS A 120 -12.02 5.91 26.47
CA CYS A 120 -12.27 7.16 25.75
C CYS A 120 -11.00 8.02 25.66
N CYS A 121 -10.85 8.73 24.55
CA CYS A 121 -9.82 9.76 24.37
C CYS A 121 -10.23 11.05 25.11
N GLN A 122 -9.40 11.54 26.01
CA GLN A 122 -9.66 12.76 26.76
C GLN A 122 -9.06 14.00 26.06
N TYR A 123 -9.46 15.20 26.48
CA TYR A 123 -9.01 16.47 25.88
C TYR A 123 -7.50 16.74 26.04
N ASP A 124 -6.84 16.08 26.97
CA ASP A 124 -5.38 16.11 27.14
C ASP A 124 -4.65 15.11 26.21
N MET A 125 -5.37 14.49 25.26
CA MET A 125 -4.91 13.45 24.34
C MET A 125 -4.51 12.13 25.02
N THR A 126 -4.84 11.95 26.30
CA THR A 126 -4.62 10.67 27.00
C THR A 126 -5.82 9.74 26.86
N ILE A 127 -5.56 8.44 26.88
CA ILE A 127 -6.61 7.42 26.94
C ILE A 127 -6.85 7.06 28.39
N ARG A 128 -8.11 7.17 28.82
CA ARG A 128 -8.49 6.84 30.20
C ARG A 128 -9.68 5.90 30.24
N THR A 129 -9.74 5.12 31.32
CA THR A 129 -10.93 4.36 31.72
C THR A 129 -11.97 5.28 32.37
N SER A 130 -13.16 4.73 32.62
CA SER A 130 -14.22 5.37 33.41
C SER A 130 -13.80 5.75 34.84
N THR A 131 -12.81 5.05 35.42
CA THR A 131 -12.20 5.33 36.73
C THR A 131 -11.09 6.39 36.68
N ASN A 132 -10.84 7.00 35.52
CA ASN A 132 -9.74 7.93 35.24
C ASN A 132 -8.32 7.32 35.32
N ASP A 133 -8.18 6.00 35.27
CA ASP A 133 -6.87 5.36 35.15
C ASP A 133 -6.35 5.53 33.71
N ILE A 134 -5.09 5.92 33.58
CA ILE A 134 -4.45 6.15 32.28
C ILE A 134 -3.99 4.80 31.70
N VAL A 135 -4.47 4.48 30.50
CA VAL A 135 -4.09 3.26 29.77
C VAL A 135 -2.98 3.54 28.76
N GLN A 136 -3.07 4.66 28.04
CA GLN A 136 -2.00 5.17 27.17
C GLN A 136 -1.88 6.69 27.29
N PHE A 137 -0.65 7.20 27.26
CA PHE A 137 -0.40 8.65 27.26
C PHE A 137 -0.73 9.31 25.93
N THR A 138 -0.50 8.61 24.82
CA THR A 138 -0.88 9.02 23.47
C THR A 138 -1.48 7.82 22.75
N TYR A 139 -2.56 8.04 22.00
CA TYR A 139 -3.22 6.96 21.27
C TYR A 139 -2.31 6.43 20.16
N GLY A 140 -2.04 5.13 20.13
CA GLY A 140 -1.27 4.52 19.04
C GLY A 140 0.14 5.05 18.86
N SER A 141 0.69 5.76 19.85
CA SER A 141 1.92 6.57 19.83
C SER A 141 1.92 7.82 18.93
N ASP A 142 1.07 7.89 17.91
CA ASP A 142 0.97 8.97 16.91
C ASP A 142 -0.28 9.87 17.05
N SER A 143 -1.24 9.49 17.92
CA SER A 143 -2.52 10.16 18.11
C SER A 143 -3.34 10.32 16.81
N LEU A 144 -3.15 9.43 15.85
CA LEU A 144 -3.87 9.44 14.58
C LEU A 144 -5.04 8.47 14.61
N ASP A 145 -6.14 8.85 13.97
CA ASP A 145 -7.31 8.02 13.76
C ASP A 145 -7.10 7.09 12.56
N PRO A 146 -7.19 5.76 12.74
CA PRO A 146 -7.08 4.78 11.66
C PRO A 146 -8.04 5.01 10.48
N ILE A 147 -9.20 5.64 10.71
CA ILE A 147 -10.21 5.88 9.67
C ILE A 147 -9.71 6.87 8.61
N PHE A 148 -8.87 7.82 8.99
CA PHE A 148 -8.38 8.87 8.10
C PHE A 148 -7.01 8.57 7.47
N LEU A 149 -6.47 7.36 7.67
CA LEU A 149 -5.21 6.94 7.06
C LEU A 149 -5.41 6.59 5.58
N GLU A 150 -4.74 7.31 4.69
CA GLU A 150 -4.81 7.05 3.24
C GLU A 150 -3.87 5.93 2.78
N GLY A 151 -2.73 5.75 3.46
CA GLY A 151 -1.71 4.77 3.12
C GLY A 151 -1.69 3.57 4.05
N LYS A 152 -0.72 2.67 3.86
CA LYS A 152 -0.44 1.59 4.82
C LYS A 152 0.13 2.19 6.10
N ASN A 153 -0.71 2.37 7.12
CA ASN A 153 -0.36 2.98 8.41
C ASN A 153 0.27 4.37 8.26
N GLN A 154 -0.13 5.14 7.24
CA GLN A 154 0.34 6.49 7.00
C GLN A 154 -0.86 7.40 6.76
N PRO A 155 -0.89 8.61 7.35
CA PRO A 155 -2.03 9.51 7.22
C PRO A 155 -2.19 10.03 5.79
N VAL A 156 -1.11 10.05 5.01
CA VAL A 156 -1.07 10.65 3.68
C VAL A 156 -0.32 9.75 2.70
N ASP A 157 -0.91 9.55 1.52
CA ASP A 157 -0.21 9.03 0.36
C ASP A 157 0.45 10.17 -0.43
N TYR A 158 1.74 10.39 -0.17
CA TYR A 158 2.49 11.51 -0.73
C TYR A 158 2.54 11.52 -2.26
N GLU A 159 2.65 10.35 -2.89
CA GLU A 159 2.76 10.26 -4.35
C GLU A 159 1.47 10.72 -5.02
N ARG A 160 0.33 10.25 -4.51
CA ARG A 160 -0.99 10.65 -4.98
C ARG A 160 -1.25 12.14 -4.77
N ILE A 161 -0.88 12.70 -3.61
CA ILE A 161 -1.08 14.13 -3.33
C ILE A 161 -0.18 14.99 -4.21
N TYR A 162 1.09 14.60 -4.37
CA TYR A 162 2.02 15.32 -5.23
C TYR A 162 1.53 15.38 -6.69
N GLN A 163 1.10 14.23 -7.24
CA GLN A 163 0.51 14.17 -8.58
C GLN A 163 -0.77 15.01 -8.68
N ARG A 164 -1.63 14.99 -7.64
CA ARG A 164 -2.83 15.82 -7.58
C ARG A 164 -2.49 17.31 -7.59
N ALA A 165 -1.51 17.75 -6.81
CA ALA A 165 -1.09 19.15 -6.75
C ALA A 165 -0.60 19.62 -8.12
N ARG A 166 0.24 18.81 -8.79
CA ARG A 166 0.74 19.08 -10.15
C ARG A 166 -0.36 19.13 -11.21
N ALA A 167 -1.34 18.22 -11.12
CA ALA A 167 -2.42 18.14 -12.10
C ALA A 167 -3.45 19.26 -11.93
N LYS A 168 -3.77 19.63 -10.68
CA LYS A 168 -4.81 20.62 -10.36
C LYS A 168 -4.31 22.06 -10.52
N TYR A 169 -3.12 22.37 -10.03
CA TYR A 169 -2.58 23.72 -10.03
C TYR A 169 -1.46 23.83 -11.07
N ARG A 170 -1.83 24.25 -12.29
CA ARG A 170 -0.87 24.52 -13.35
C ARG A 170 -0.51 26.00 -13.31
N TYR A 171 0.73 26.29 -12.92
CA TYR A 171 1.30 27.64 -12.92
C TYR A 171 2.28 27.74 -14.06
N ASP A 172 1.83 27.99 -15.28
CA ASP A 172 2.68 27.95 -16.49
C ASP A 172 3.72 29.08 -16.52
N ASP A 173 3.49 30.16 -15.77
CA ASP A 173 4.37 31.32 -15.70
C ASP A 173 5.56 31.15 -14.73
N GLU A 174 5.57 30.12 -13.88
CA GLU A 174 6.63 29.89 -12.89
C GLU A 174 7.78 29.01 -13.42
N HIS A 175 9.02 29.37 -13.08
CA HIS A 175 10.19 28.55 -13.41
C HIS A 175 10.19 27.24 -12.60
N PRO A 176 10.49 26.08 -13.22
CA PRO A 176 10.60 24.81 -12.52
C PRO A 176 11.79 24.79 -11.56
N LEU A 177 11.55 24.35 -10.32
CA LEU A 177 12.58 24.29 -9.28
C LEU A 177 13.60 23.18 -9.52
N TYR A 178 14.85 23.38 -9.13
CA TYR A 178 15.88 22.34 -9.07
C TYR A 178 15.74 21.46 -7.82
N GLY A 179 16.26 20.22 -7.84
CA GLY A 179 16.16 19.32 -6.71
C GLY A 179 16.67 19.91 -5.40
N SER A 180 17.83 20.58 -5.43
CA SER A 180 18.39 21.30 -4.28
C SER A 180 17.52 22.46 -3.80
N GLU A 181 16.92 23.22 -4.72
CA GLU A 181 16.01 24.32 -4.38
C GLU A 181 14.71 23.81 -3.74
N MET A 182 14.20 22.66 -4.21
CA MET A 182 13.02 22.01 -3.63
C MET A 182 13.28 21.61 -2.18
N ASN A 183 14.42 20.96 -1.91
CA ASN A 183 14.79 20.54 -0.55
C ASN A 183 14.95 21.75 0.38
N ASN A 184 15.67 22.78 -0.07
CA ASN A 184 15.86 24.01 0.71
C ASN A 184 14.52 24.70 1.01
N PHE A 185 13.63 24.80 0.01
CA PHE A 185 12.32 25.41 0.17
C PHE A 185 11.45 24.64 1.17
N VAL A 186 11.39 23.31 1.05
CA VAL A 186 10.58 22.48 1.97
C VAL A 186 11.12 22.56 3.39
N CYS A 187 12.44 22.48 3.59
CA CYS A 187 13.05 22.64 4.91
C CYS A 187 12.72 24.01 5.53
N GLN A 188 12.77 25.08 4.75
CA GLN A 188 12.41 26.42 5.22
C GLN A 188 10.91 26.52 5.57
N GLN A 189 10.03 25.91 4.78
CA GLN A 189 8.59 25.93 5.05
C GLN A 189 8.23 25.12 6.30
N LEU A 190 8.83 23.93 6.49
CA LEU A 190 8.56 23.08 7.66
C LEU A 190 9.02 23.70 8.99
N GLN A 191 9.95 24.66 8.96
CA GLN A 191 10.40 25.41 10.14
C GLN A 191 9.41 26.50 10.57
N GLN A 192 8.43 26.86 9.74
CA GLN A 192 7.44 27.87 10.11
C GLN A 192 6.51 27.37 11.23
N ASN A 193 6.10 28.28 12.13
CA ASN A 193 5.22 28.00 13.26
C ASN A 193 3.91 27.29 12.85
N GLU A 194 3.46 27.52 11.63
CA GLU A 194 2.28 26.90 11.05
C GLU A 194 2.32 25.36 10.99
N TYR A 195 3.50 24.75 10.94
CA TYR A 195 3.70 23.30 10.84
C TYR A 195 4.09 22.66 12.18
N SER A 196 4.00 23.42 13.29
CA SER A 196 4.27 22.90 14.65
C SER A 196 3.28 21.84 15.11
N ILE A 197 2.11 21.75 14.48
CA ILE A 197 1.06 20.77 14.81
C ILE A 197 1.46 19.35 14.39
N MET A 198 2.46 19.21 13.53
CA MET A 198 2.85 17.94 12.91
C MET A 198 3.97 17.29 13.70
N ASP A 199 3.86 15.98 13.93
CA ASP A 199 4.92 15.23 14.60
C ASP A 199 6.24 15.28 13.83
N GLU A 200 7.34 15.28 14.58
CA GLU A 200 8.70 15.30 14.02
C GLU A 200 8.98 14.08 13.11
N GLU A 201 8.40 12.93 13.42
CA GLU A 201 8.49 11.75 12.56
C GLU A 201 7.80 11.98 11.21
N TYR A 202 6.63 12.61 11.21
CA TYR A 202 5.90 12.92 9.99
C TYR A 202 6.65 13.94 9.12
N LYS A 203 7.28 14.95 9.74
CA LYS A 203 8.15 15.90 9.02
C LYS A 203 9.33 15.20 8.34
N LYS A 204 9.98 14.25 9.03
CA LYS A 204 11.06 13.43 8.44
C LYS A 204 10.57 12.61 7.24
N HIS A 205 9.35 12.08 7.31
CA HIS A 205 8.76 11.35 6.17
C HIS A 205 8.53 12.24 4.95
N ILE A 206 8.05 13.48 5.14
CA ILE A 206 7.91 14.45 4.05
C ILE A 206 9.28 14.76 3.43
N ILE A 207 10.29 15.04 4.26
CA ILE A 207 11.65 15.37 3.77
C ILE A 207 12.20 14.21 2.94
N LYS A 208 12.12 12.97 3.45
CA LYS A 208 12.57 11.78 2.73
C LYS A 208 11.84 11.57 1.40
N PHE A 209 10.55 11.90 1.33
CA PHE A 209 9.80 11.83 0.08
C PHE A 209 10.28 12.89 -0.92
N ILE A 210 10.48 14.13 -0.48
CA ILE A 210 10.97 15.21 -1.33
C ILE A 210 12.41 14.94 -1.80
N GLU A 211 13.28 14.38 -0.97
CA GLU A 211 14.63 13.94 -1.38
C GLU A 211 14.60 12.89 -2.49
N LYS A 212 13.65 11.96 -2.42
CA LYS A 212 13.45 10.97 -3.48
C LYS A 212 13.00 11.64 -4.78
N VAL A 213 12.09 12.61 -4.70
CA VAL A 213 11.61 13.37 -5.87
C VAL A 213 12.74 14.24 -6.43
N SER A 214 13.50 14.93 -5.59
CA SER A 214 14.62 15.79 -6.00
C SER A 214 15.69 14.99 -6.73
N SER A 215 16.04 13.80 -6.22
CA SER A 215 17.00 12.92 -6.88
C SER A 215 16.55 12.46 -8.26
N ASN A 216 15.24 12.22 -8.46
CA ASN A 216 14.70 11.85 -9.77
C ASN A 216 14.76 13.04 -10.74
N VAL A 217 14.37 14.23 -10.28
CA VAL A 217 14.42 15.47 -11.07
C VAL A 217 15.85 15.77 -11.50
N ASP A 218 16.82 15.67 -10.60
CA ASP A 218 18.23 15.93 -10.89
C ASP A 218 18.83 14.87 -11.83
N ALA A 219 18.46 13.59 -11.68
CA ALA A 219 18.87 12.52 -12.60
C ALA A 219 18.36 12.73 -14.03
N ILE A 220 17.13 13.23 -14.18
CA ILE A 220 16.55 13.53 -15.50
C ILE A 220 17.24 14.75 -16.11
N ARG A 221 17.45 15.82 -15.33
CA ARG A 221 18.10 17.05 -15.81
C ARG A 221 19.55 16.83 -16.22
N THR A 222 20.31 16.04 -15.47
CA THR A 222 21.69 15.65 -15.82
C THR A 222 21.73 14.80 -17.09
N LYS A 223 20.80 13.84 -17.26
CA LYS A 223 20.67 13.02 -18.47
C LYS A 223 20.33 13.84 -19.72
N HIS A 224 19.56 14.91 -19.56
CA HIS A 224 19.13 15.78 -20.68
C HIS A 224 20.00 17.04 -20.85
N HIS A 225 21.08 17.20 -20.07
CA HIS A 225 21.97 18.37 -20.08
C HIS A 225 21.23 19.71 -19.94
N ILE A 226 20.19 19.75 -19.11
CA ILE A 226 19.44 20.97 -18.80
C ILE A 226 20.20 21.70 -17.69
N ASN A 227 21.20 22.48 -18.05
CA ASN A 227 21.83 23.45 -17.17
C ASN A 227 21.29 24.84 -17.51
N ASP A 228 20.21 25.30 -16.87
CA ASP A 228 20.09 26.75 -16.72
C ASP A 228 21.06 27.15 -15.62
N GLY A 229 21.88 28.18 -15.89
CA GLY A 229 23.01 28.61 -15.07
C GLY A 229 22.65 29.11 -13.68
N SER A 230 22.18 28.21 -12.83
CA SER A 230 21.99 28.35 -11.38
C SER A 230 22.71 27.21 -10.65
N ILE A 231 23.85 26.77 -11.19
CA ILE A 231 24.98 26.44 -10.33
C ILE A 231 25.59 27.80 -9.98
N SER A 232 25.09 28.40 -8.90
CA SER A 232 25.84 29.45 -8.22
C SER A 232 27.24 28.90 -7.95
N ASN A 233 28.24 29.57 -8.50
CA ASN A 233 29.66 29.46 -8.20
C ASN A 233 29.92 28.74 -6.87
N ILE A 234 30.35 27.48 -6.94
CA ILE A 234 31.19 26.91 -5.90
C ILE A 234 32.58 27.03 -6.50
N GLU A 235 33.23 28.16 -6.18
CA GLU A 235 34.67 28.30 -6.29
C GLU A 235 35.28 27.15 -5.47
N GLU A 236 35.76 26.11 -6.15
CA GLU A 236 36.78 25.23 -5.59
C GLU A 236 38.10 26.01 -5.57
N ASP A 237 38.24 26.91 -4.60
CA ASP A 237 39.51 27.52 -4.23
C ASP A 237 39.75 27.30 -2.73
N GLU A 238 40.10 26.07 -2.36
CA GLU A 238 40.85 25.82 -1.13
C GLU A 238 42.27 25.35 -1.46
N GLN A 239 43.20 26.29 -1.28
CA GLN A 239 44.55 26.07 -0.75
C GLN A 239 45.61 25.44 -1.68
N GLU A 240 46.15 26.25 -2.59
CA GLU A 240 47.61 26.26 -2.81
C GLU A 240 48.14 27.71 -2.81
N LEU A 241 48.25 28.28 -1.60
CA LEU A 241 49.11 29.43 -1.38
C LEU A 241 50.11 29.11 -0.27
N LYS A 242 51.16 28.39 -0.62
CA LYS A 242 52.45 28.52 0.07
C LYS A 242 53.58 28.68 -0.95
N SER A 243 54.29 29.78 -0.77
CA SER A 243 55.67 30.03 -1.18
C SER A 243 55.97 30.05 -2.69
N ASN A 244 56.02 31.24 -3.29
CA ASN A 244 57.27 32.00 -3.42
C ASN A 244 57.17 33.15 -4.44
N SER A 245 57.46 34.34 -3.94
CA SER A 245 58.22 35.43 -4.57
C SER A 245 58.26 35.59 -6.10
N ASN A 246 57.89 36.82 -6.50
CA ASN A 246 58.51 37.66 -7.54
C ASN A 246 58.07 37.53 -9.01
N GLN A 247 57.69 38.71 -9.53
CA GLN A 247 57.89 39.22 -10.90
C GLN A 247 56.94 38.77 -12.03
N LYS A 248 56.05 39.69 -12.42
CA LYS A 248 56.03 40.46 -13.70
C LYS A 248 54.61 40.63 -14.29
N ARG A 249 54.09 41.86 -14.13
CA ARG A 249 53.73 42.83 -15.17
C ARG A 249 53.19 42.33 -16.54
N ILE A 250 52.07 42.96 -16.95
CA ILE A 250 51.65 43.39 -18.32
C ILE A 250 50.97 42.28 -19.16
N SER A 251 49.87 42.42 -19.93
CA SER A 251 49.06 43.53 -20.48
C SER A 251 47.71 42.98 -21.00
N ILE A 252 46.75 43.89 -21.08
CA ILE A 252 45.52 43.90 -21.90
C ILE A 252 45.70 43.24 -23.29
N VAL A 253 44.85 42.26 -23.64
CA VAL A 253 44.43 42.01 -25.03
C VAL A 253 42.93 41.67 -25.04
N THR A 254 42.13 42.66 -25.44
CA THR A 254 40.77 42.50 -25.92
C THR A 254 40.77 41.57 -27.13
N THR A 255 40.14 40.40 -27.06
CA THR A 255 39.67 39.70 -28.26
C THR A 255 38.25 39.20 -28.05
N ASN A 256 37.33 39.87 -28.75
CA ASN A 256 35.99 39.39 -29.03
C ASN A 256 36.04 37.98 -29.62
N ARG A 257 35.41 37.02 -28.94
CA ARG A 257 34.87 35.81 -29.58
C ARG A 257 33.38 35.72 -29.26
N SER A 258 32.62 36.45 -30.05
CA SER A 258 31.21 36.22 -30.30
C SER A 258 30.94 34.80 -30.81
N ASN A 259 29.75 34.30 -30.50
CA ASN A 259 29.07 33.14 -31.08
C ASN A 259 29.46 31.74 -30.56
N LYS A 260 29.01 31.40 -29.35
CA LYS A 260 28.43 30.06 -29.12
C LYS A 260 26.90 30.21 -29.08
N LYS A 261 26.24 29.77 -30.15
CA LYS A 261 24.78 29.60 -30.20
C LYS A 261 24.35 28.85 -28.92
N GLN A 262 23.69 29.56 -28.02
CA GLN A 262 22.96 28.99 -26.91
C GLN A 262 21.92 28.07 -27.56
N ARG A 263 22.16 26.75 -27.53
CA ARG A 263 21.16 25.78 -28.02
C ARG A 263 19.96 25.99 -27.11
N SER A 264 18.91 26.62 -27.63
CA SER A 264 17.63 26.75 -26.92
C SER A 264 17.18 25.35 -26.56
N ILE A 265 17.28 24.99 -25.29
CA ILE A 265 16.80 23.73 -24.76
C ILE A 265 15.32 23.67 -25.11
N PRO A 266 14.82 22.58 -25.74
CA PRO A 266 13.40 22.48 -26.05
C PRO A 266 12.54 22.70 -24.79
N ASN A 267 11.60 23.65 -24.83
CA ASN A 267 10.71 23.95 -23.69
C ASN A 267 9.99 22.70 -23.14
N VAL A 268 9.76 21.70 -23.99
CA VAL A 268 9.16 20.40 -23.62
C VAL A 268 10.00 19.63 -22.58
N LEU A 269 11.31 19.83 -22.55
CA LEU A 269 12.18 19.16 -21.56
C LEU A 269 11.95 19.67 -20.14
N TYR A 270 11.48 20.92 -19.97
CA TYR A 270 11.11 21.47 -18.67
C TYR A 270 9.76 20.96 -18.16
N GLU A 271 8.95 20.35 -19.04
CA GLU A 271 7.69 19.70 -18.66
C GLU A 271 7.90 18.31 -18.05
N ILE A 272 9.06 17.69 -18.31
CA ILE A 272 9.42 16.39 -17.74
C ILE A 272 9.68 16.59 -16.24
N GLU A 273 8.80 16.03 -15.42
CA GLU A 273 8.80 16.21 -13.96
C GLU A 273 8.78 17.68 -13.49
N ARG A 274 8.03 18.54 -14.19
CA ARG A 274 7.81 19.92 -13.79
C ARG A 274 7.23 20.04 -12.38
N CYS A 275 7.92 20.79 -11.53
CA CYS A 275 7.48 21.15 -10.18
C CYS A 275 7.76 22.64 -9.92
N THR A 276 6.73 23.40 -9.57
CA THR A 276 6.87 24.83 -9.26
C THR A 276 6.81 25.07 -7.75
N LYS A 277 7.24 26.28 -7.32
CA LYS A 277 7.23 26.66 -5.91
C LYS A 277 5.82 26.70 -5.33
N SER A 278 4.87 27.24 -6.08
CA SER A 278 3.47 27.31 -5.67
C SER A 278 2.83 25.91 -5.58
N GLN A 279 3.20 24.97 -6.46
CA GLN A 279 2.75 23.58 -6.38
C GLN A 279 3.26 22.87 -5.13
N LEU A 280 4.52 23.10 -4.72
CA LEU A 280 5.07 22.54 -3.48
C LEU A 280 4.40 23.12 -2.25
N LEU A 281 4.08 24.42 -2.26
CA LEU A 281 3.37 25.07 -1.17
C LEU A 281 1.97 24.47 -1.01
N GLU A 282 1.22 24.31 -2.10
CA GLU A 282 -0.09 23.63 -2.10
C GLU A 282 0.02 22.17 -1.63
N PHE A 283 1.07 21.45 -2.05
CA PHE A 283 1.34 20.09 -1.56
C PHE A 283 1.52 20.07 -0.04
N LEU A 284 2.35 20.95 0.52
CA LEU A 284 2.59 21.03 1.97
C LEU A 284 1.32 21.43 2.74
N GLN A 285 0.54 22.37 2.21
CA GLN A 285 -0.75 22.77 2.79
C GLN A 285 -1.76 21.61 2.80
N LEU A 286 -1.84 20.83 1.72
CA LEU A 286 -2.69 19.65 1.64
C LEU A 286 -2.25 18.56 2.62
N CYS A 287 -0.95 18.33 2.74
CA CYS A 287 -0.37 17.40 3.71
C CYS A 287 -0.70 17.82 5.16
N LYS A 288 -0.54 19.11 5.49
CA LYS A 288 -0.92 19.68 6.79
C LYS A 288 -2.41 19.52 7.07
N TYR A 289 -3.26 19.88 6.11
CA TYR A 289 -4.71 19.80 6.26
C TYR A 289 -5.18 18.37 6.51
N LYS A 290 -4.66 17.39 5.75
CA LYS A 290 -4.99 15.98 5.95
C LYS A 290 -4.48 15.43 7.26
N TYR A 291 -3.24 15.75 7.63
CA TYR A 291 -2.68 15.34 8.91
C TYR A 291 -3.50 15.92 10.08
N GLY A 292 -3.86 17.20 10.03
CA GLY A 292 -4.70 17.84 11.04
C GLY A 292 -6.08 17.19 11.18
N ARG A 293 -6.68 16.76 10.06
CA ARG A 293 -7.94 16.00 10.06
C ARG A 293 -7.81 14.55 10.52
N ALA A 294 -6.63 13.96 10.37
CA ALA A 294 -6.38 12.59 10.77
C ALA A 294 -6.08 12.46 12.27
N ARG A 295 -5.93 13.55 13.01
CA ARG A 295 -5.77 13.51 14.46
C ARG A 295 -7.05 13.02 15.12
N LEU A 296 -6.88 12.17 16.13
CA LEU A 296 -7.99 11.65 16.90
C LEU A 296 -8.74 12.78 17.63
N GLU A 297 -10.06 12.82 17.48
CA GLU A 297 -10.90 13.80 18.17
C GLU A 297 -11.08 13.41 19.65
N PRO A 298 -10.92 14.34 20.61
CA PRO A 298 -11.28 14.09 22.00
C PRO A 298 -12.75 13.72 22.15
N GLY A 299 -13.05 12.80 23.06
CA GLY A 299 -14.38 12.22 23.25
C GLY A 299 -14.66 10.98 22.40
N THR A 300 -13.76 10.62 21.48
CA THR A 300 -13.91 9.40 20.66
C THR A 300 -13.89 8.14 21.52
N ALA A 301 -14.90 7.29 21.37
CA ALA A 301 -15.02 5.98 22.02
C ALA A 301 -14.12 4.93 21.35
N ILE A 302 -12.81 5.11 21.47
CA ILE A 302 -11.77 4.28 20.86
C ILE A 302 -11.86 2.80 21.22
N GLY A 303 -12.31 2.47 22.43
CA GLY A 303 -12.37 1.08 22.86
C GLY A 303 -13.43 0.27 22.13
N ALA A 304 -14.57 0.88 21.82
CA ALA A 304 -15.61 0.26 21.00
C ALA A 304 -15.11 0.01 19.56
N LEU A 305 -14.41 0.99 18.98
CA LEU A 305 -13.80 0.87 17.65
C LEU A 305 -12.75 -0.26 17.62
N CYS A 306 -11.89 -0.32 18.62
CA CYS A 306 -10.89 -1.38 18.77
C CYS A 306 -11.53 -2.78 18.86
N ALA A 307 -12.54 -2.94 19.72
CA ALA A 307 -13.25 -4.21 19.89
C ALA A 307 -13.90 -4.69 18.59
N GLN A 308 -14.54 -3.78 17.84
CA GLN A 308 -15.15 -4.11 16.56
C GLN A 308 -14.12 -4.45 15.49
N SER A 309 -13.01 -3.71 15.44
CA SER A 309 -11.93 -3.90 14.47
C SER A 309 -11.23 -5.25 14.61
N ILE A 310 -11.21 -5.82 15.83
CA ILE A 310 -10.72 -7.18 16.09
C ILE A 310 -11.81 -8.23 15.87
N GLY A 311 -13.04 -7.93 16.30
CA GLY A 311 -14.16 -8.87 16.23
C GLY A 311 -14.65 -9.18 14.82
N GLU A 312 -14.77 -8.16 13.96
CA GLU A 312 -15.31 -8.32 12.61
C GLU A 312 -14.44 -9.25 11.73
N PRO A 313 -13.11 -9.07 11.63
CA PRO A 313 -12.26 -9.98 10.83
C PRO A 313 -12.32 -11.43 11.32
N ALA A 314 -12.55 -11.67 12.61
CA ALA A 314 -12.67 -13.03 13.14
C ALA A 314 -13.86 -13.78 12.53
N THR A 315 -14.95 -13.10 12.18
CA THR A 315 -16.08 -13.71 11.45
C THR A 315 -15.70 -14.14 10.04
N GLN A 316 -14.73 -13.47 9.43
CA GLN A 316 -14.23 -13.76 8.09
C GLN A 316 -13.13 -14.84 8.08
N MET A 317 -12.58 -15.21 9.25
CA MET A 317 -11.57 -16.25 9.35
C MET A 317 -12.17 -17.61 9.02
N LYS A 318 -11.85 -18.14 7.85
CA LYS A 318 -12.04 -19.55 7.53
C LYS A 318 -11.00 -20.37 8.30
N LEU A 319 -11.38 -21.53 8.84
CA LEU A 319 -10.50 -22.42 9.58
C LEU A 319 -9.66 -23.10 8.50
N LYS A 320 -8.65 -22.38 8.02
CA LYS A 320 -7.78 -22.90 6.99
C LYS A 320 -6.87 -23.91 7.67
N SER A 321 -6.99 -25.17 7.31
CA SER A 321 -6.19 -26.25 7.89
C SER A 321 -4.75 -26.29 7.34
N LEU A 322 -4.40 -25.45 6.36
CA LEU A 322 -3.08 -25.41 5.72
C LEU A 322 -2.15 -24.38 6.39
N TYR A 323 -1.93 -24.51 7.70
CA TYR A 323 -0.89 -23.79 8.42
C TYR A 323 0.10 -24.79 9.00
N PHE A 324 1.19 -25.02 8.28
CA PHE A 324 2.38 -25.66 8.82
C PHE A 324 3.46 -24.58 8.92
N LEU A 325 4.11 -24.48 10.09
CA LEU A 325 5.36 -23.73 10.18
C LEU A 325 6.39 -24.49 9.34
N SER A 326 6.60 -24.04 8.12
CA SER A 326 7.76 -24.45 7.32
C SER A 326 9.01 -23.90 8.02
N TYR A 327 9.70 -24.76 8.77
CA TYR A 327 11.03 -24.49 9.30
C TYR A 327 12.08 -24.49 8.20
#